data_AF-A0A438C477-F1
#
_entry.id   AF-A0A438C477-F1
#
_cell.length_a   1.000
_cell.length_b   1.000
_cell.length_c   1.000
_cell.angle_alpha   90.00
_cell.angle_beta   90.00
_cell.angle_gamma   90.00
#
_symmetry.space_group_name_H-M   'P 1'
#
loop_
_entity.id
_entity.type
_entity.pdbx_description
1 polymer ?
#
loop_
_entity_poly.entity_id
_entity_poly.type
_entity_poly.pdbx_seq_one_letter_code
_entity_poly.pdbx_strand_id
1 'polypeptide(L)'
;MGGGLRKGPSPFRFENMWLKVDGFKDLLRGWWQGSEVRGRASFRLATKMKELKQKIKVWNREVFGRLEVNKNSTLQQVEYWDGVESERSLSKGETELKKEAKESFKKWVLMDEIHWRQLSRELWLKEGDRNTGFFHRMANARRKNNSLDIVKINGVWMTEEQEVREGIVNAFQHLLSEEPGSRANIEGLHLNRLNSSEAKVLELPFIEEEIHSALMEMNGDKAPNPDGFTVVFWQAGWDFVKEEIMDLFKEFYDQRSFTKSLNTTFLVLIPKKGGAEDLGDFRPISLLGGLYKLLAKVLANTLKKVLENVVSVDQNAFVRGK
;
A
#
# COMPACT_ATOMS: atom_id res chain seq x y z
N MET A 1 24.15 11.02 -16.52
CA MET A 1 23.87 9.72 -17.15
C MET A 1 23.95 8.66 -16.07
N GLY A 2 22.98 7.74 -16.02
CA GLY A 2 22.84 6.76 -14.94
C GLY A 2 21.39 6.29 -14.82
N GLY A 3 20.73 6.15 -15.97
CA GLY A 3 19.41 5.54 -16.07
C GLY A 3 19.63 4.06 -16.36
N GLY A 4 19.81 3.26 -15.31
CA GLY A 4 19.56 1.84 -15.44
C GLY A 4 18.12 1.66 -15.91
N LEU A 5 17.94 1.18 -17.13
CA LEU A 5 16.66 0.81 -17.70
C LEU A 5 15.93 -0.09 -16.69
N ARG A 6 14.75 0.32 -16.22
CA ARG A 6 13.83 -0.59 -15.52
C ARG A 6 13.54 -1.76 -16.46
N LYS A 7 14.21 -2.90 -16.26
CA LYS A 7 13.96 -4.12 -17.02
C LYS A 7 12.76 -4.83 -16.40
N GLY A 8 11.57 -4.36 -16.76
CA GLY A 8 10.29 -4.96 -16.37
C GLY A 8 9.14 -3.96 -16.37
N PRO A 9 7.89 -4.43 -16.57
CA PRO A 9 6.72 -3.57 -16.48
C PRO A 9 6.64 -2.94 -15.08
N SER A 10 6.40 -1.63 -15.02
CA SER A 10 6.20 -0.94 -13.74
C SER A 10 5.04 -1.61 -12.98
N PRO A 11 5.22 -2.01 -11.72
CA PRO A 11 4.14 -2.61 -10.94
C PRO A 11 3.01 -1.59 -10.79
N PHE A 12 1.78 -2.08 -10.92
CA PHE A 12 0.60 -1.28 -10.61
C PHE A 12 0.65 -0.86 -9.14
N ARG A 13 0.33 0.40 -8.88
CA ARG A 13 0.14 0.97 -7.55
C ARG A 13 -1.07 1.87 -7.61
N PHE A 14 -1.97 1.72 -6.65
CA PHE A 14 -3.14 2.57 -6.55
C PHE A 14 -2.72 3.98 -6.18
N GLU A 15 -3.12 4.97 -6.98
CA GLU A 15 -2.77 6.36 -6.76
C GLU A 15 -3.92 7.10 -6.08
N ASN A 16 -3.63 7.74 -4.95
CA ASN A 16 -4.65 8.43 -4.16
C ASN A 16 -5.29 9.60 -4.92
N MET A 17 -4.57 10.16 -5.90
CA MET A 17 -5.06 11.25 -6.74
C MET A 17 -6.34 10.86 -7.48
N TRP A 18 -6.49 9.58 -7.86
CA TRP A 18 -7.66 9.10 -8.59
C TRP A 18 -8.94 9.27 -7.77
N LEU A 19 -8.87 9.18 -6.45
CA LEU A 19 -10.02 9.39 -5.56
C LEU A 19 -10.49 10.84 -5.46
N LYS A 20 -9.71 11.81 -5.99
CA LYS A 20 -10.10 13.21 -6.09
C LYS A 20 -10.81 13.54 -7.41
N VAL A 21 -11.04 12.54 -8.25
CA VAL A 21 -11.67 12.69 -9.57
C VAL A 21 -13.15 12.41 -9.45
N ASP A 22 -13.97 13.38 -9.83
CA ASP A 22 -15.43 13.24 -9.79
C ASP A 22 -15.88 12.02 -10.61
N GLY A 23 -16.79 11.23 -10.03
CA GLY A 23 -17.30 9.99 -10.63
C GLY A 23 -16.34 8.79 -10.60
N PHE A 24 -15.08 8.93 -10.18
CA PHE A 24 -14.17 7.78 -10.15
C PHE A 24 -14.60 6.69 -9.15
N LYS A 25 -15.14 7.08 -7.99
CA LYS A 25 -15.69 6.10 -7.03
C LYS A 25 -16.88 5.34 -7.62
N ASP A 26 -17.72 6.00 -8.40
CA ASP A 26 -18.86 5.37 -9.06
C ASP A 26 -18.41 4.42 -10.18
N LEU A 27 -17.35 4.78 -10.92
CA LEU A 27 -16.69 3.87 -11.86
C LEU A 27 -16.16 2.62 -11.16
N LEU A 28 -15.45 2.79 -10.03
CA LEU A 28 -14.95 1.65 -9.24
C LEU A 28 -16.10 0.76 -8.77
N ARG A 29 -17.18 1.35 -8.24
CA ARG A 29 -18.38 0.64 -7.82
C ARG A 29 -18.98 -0.16 -8.97
N GLY A 30 -19.22 0.47 -10.11
CA GLY A 30 -19.78 -0.18 -11.30
C GLY A 30 -18.89 -1.32 -11.82
N TRP A 31 -17.57 -1.13 -11.83
CA TRP A 31 -16.63 -2.17 -12.23
C TRP A 31 -16.56 -3.35 -11.27
N TRP A 32 -16.71 -3.09 -9.96
CA TRP A 32 -16.69 -4.11 -8.92
C TRP A 32 -17.98 -4.94 -8.89
N GLN A 33 -19.13 -4.28 -9.00
CA GLN A 33 -20.44 -4.91 -8.99
C GLN A 33 -20.74 -5.63 -10.31
N GLY A 34 -20.25 -5.11 -11.44
CA GLY A 34 -20.38 -5.76 -12.75
C GLY A 34 -19.45 -6.95 -12.98
N SER A 35 -18.65 -7.36 -11.98
CA SER A 35 -17.82 -8.55 -12.05
C SER A 35 -18.52 -9.72 -11.33
N GLU A 36 -18.90 -10.73 -12.11
CA GLU A 36 -19.46 -11.98 -11.59
C GLU A 36 -18.37 -13.05 -11.50
N VAL A 37 -17.90 -13.34 -10.29
CA VAL A 37 -16.93 -14.40 -10.03
C VAL A 37 -17.56 -15.43 -9.10
N ARG A 38 -17.49 -16.71 -9.50
CA ARG A 38 -17.93 -17.84 -8.66
C ARG A 38 -16.76 -18.47 -7.90
N GLY A 39 -17.07 -19.09 -6.76
CA GLY A 39 -16.10 -19.80 -5.93
C GLY A 39 -16.02 -19.28 -4.49
N ARG A 40 -14.98 -19.70 -3.76
CA ARG A 40 -14.66 -19.25 -2.41
C ARG A 40 -14.55 -17.72 -2.35
N ALA A 41 -14.96 -17.10 -1.24
CA ALA A 41 -14.93 -15.65 -1.06
C ALA A 41 -13.55 -15.05 -1.31
N SER A 42 -12.51 -15.67 -0.77
CA SER A 42 -11.11 -15.25 -0.97
C SER A 42 -10.67 -15.31 -2.45
N PHE A 43 -11.16 -16.30 -3.19
CA PHE A 43 -10.89 -16.43 -4.63
C PHE A 43 -11.65 -15.36 -5.43
N ARG A 44 -12.92 -15.09 -5.08
CA ARG A 44 -13.72 -14.02 -5.68
C ARG A 44 -13.04 -12.67 -5.53
N LEU A 45 -12.61 -12.31 -4.32
CA LEU A 45 -11.88 -11.07 -4.05
C LEU A 45 -10.60 -10.97 -4.86
N ALA A 46 -9.76 -12.00 -4.83
CA ALA A 46 -8.49 -12.00 -5.57
C ALA A 46 -8.70 -11.79 -7.08
N THR A 47 -9.74 -12.40 -7.64
CA THR A 47 -10.09 -12.29 -9.06
C THR A 47 -10.65 -10.91 -9.39
N LYS A 48 -11.62 -10.40 -8.60
CA LYS A 48 -12.16 -9.04 -8.76
C LYS A 48 -11.07 -7.98 -8.68
N MET A 49 -10.12 -8.10 -7.74
CA MET A 49 -8.97 -7.20 -7.64
C MET A 49 -8.10 -7.23 -8.90
N LYS A 50 -7.85 -8.43 -9.46
CA LYS A 50 -7.07 -8.60 -10.68
C LYS A 50 -7.75 -7.93 -11.89
N GLU A 51 -9.06 -8.09 -12.03
CA GLU A 51 -9.85 -7.45 -13.08
C GLU A 51 -9.90 -5.93 -12.92
N LEU A 52 -10.23 -5.46 -11.71
CA LEU A 52 -10.30 -4.04 -11.37
C LEU A 52 -8.97 -3.34 -11.66
N LYS A 53 -7.85 -3.97 -11.30
CA LYS A 53 -6.50 -3.48 -11.64
C LYS A 53 -6.32 -3.24 -13.13
N GLN A 54 -6.82 -4.13 -14.01
CA GLN A 54 -6.71 -3.90 -15.45
C GLN A 54 -7.59 -2.74 -15.92
N LYS A 55 -8.83 -2.65 -15.42
CA LYS A 55 -9.74 -1.55 -15.75
C LYS A 55 -9.16 -0.20 -15.33
N ILE A 56 -8.63 -0.10 -14.11
CA ILE A 56 -7.95 1.12 -13.63
C ILE A 56 -6.74 1.47 -14.49
N LYS A 57 -5.92 0.48 -14.91
CA LYS A 57 -4.76 0.75 -15.77
C LYS A 57 -5.16 1.33 -17.13
N VAL A 58 -6.22 0.80 -17.73
CA VAL A 58 -6.75 1.31 -19.01
C VAL A 58 -7.29 2.72 -18.82
N TRP A 59 -8.17 2.92 -17.83
CA TRP A 59 -8.74 4.23 -17.51
C TRP A 59 -7.67 5.28 -17.18
N ASN A 60 -6.65 4.93 -16.39
CA ASN A 60 -5.58 5.87 -16.04
C ASN A 60 -4.79 6.32 -17.29
N ARG A 61 -4.55 5.40 -18.23
CA ARG A 61 -3.88 5.73 -19.49
C ARG A 61 -4.73 6.65 -20.37
N GLU A 62 -6.04 6.45 -20.38
CA GLU A 62 -6.99 7.23 -21.21
C GLU A 62 -7.32 8.60 -20.61
N VAL A 63 -7.45 8.70 -19.28
CA VAL A 63 -7.86 9.94 -18.61
C VAL A 63 -6.67 10.80 -18.15
N PHE A 64 -5.59 10.18 -17.67
CA PHE A 64 -4.43 10.91 -17.14
C PHE A 64 -3.22 10.85 -18.06
N GLY A 65 -2.96 9.70 -18.70
CA GLY A 65 -1.76 9.52 -19.52
C GLY A 65 -0.49 9.95 -18.79
N ARG A 66 0.19 10.98 -19.28
CA ARG A 66 1.36 11.59 -18.62
C ARG A 66 0.95 12.89 -17.93
N LEU A 67 0.87 12.87 -16.59
CA LEU A 67 0.52 14.03 -15.76
C LEU A 67 1.31 15.30 -16.11
N GLU A 68 2.63 15.17 -16.24
CA GLU A 68 3.53 16.29 -16.58
C GLU A 68 3.16 16.96 -17.91
N VAL A 69 2.75 16.17 -18.91
CA VAL A 69 2.37 16.67 -20.23
C VAL A 69 1.07 17.46 -20.13
N ASN A 70 0.07 16.93 -19.44
CA ASN A 70 -1.22 17.60 -19.28
C ASN A 70 -1.11 18.89 -18.45
N LYS A 71 -0.31 18.86 -17.37
CA LYS A 71 -0.01 20.03 -16.55
C LYS A 71 0.68 21.12 -17.38
N ASN A 72 1.68 20.78 -18.18
CA ASN A 72 2.37 21.76 -19.02
C ASN A 72 1.47 22.30 -20.14
N SER A 73 0.65 21.46 -20.76
CA SER A 73 -0.30 21.88 -21.79
C SER A 73 -1.35 22.86 -21.26
N THR A 74 -1.84 22.65 -20.03
CA THR A 74 -2.82 23.58 -19.41
C THR A 74 -2.16 24.86 -18.92
N LEU A 75 -0.90 24.81 -18.49
CA LEU A 75 -0.11 26.02 -18.20
C LEU A 75 0.03 26.90 -19.44
N GLN A 76 0.37 26.32 -20.59
CA GLN A 76 0.48 27.06 -21.85
C GLN A 76 -0.83 27.75 -22.26
N GLN A 77 -1.99 27.14 -21.97
CA GLN A 77 -3.28 27.78 -22.21
C GLN A 77 -3.52 28.98 -21.29
N VAL A 78 -3.13 28.88 -20.01
CA VAL A 78 -3.21 30.01 -19.07
C VAL A 78 -2.29 31.14 -19.51
N GLU A 79 -1.03 30.83 -19.87
CA GLU A 79 -0.05 31.80 -20.36
C GLU A 79 -0.51 32.49 -21.65
N TYR A 80 -1.13 31.75 -22.57
CA TYR A 80 -1.73 32.32 -23.77
C TYR A 80 -2.79 33.38 -23.43
N TRP A 81 -3.74 33.06 -22.55
CA TRP A 81 -4.80 34.00 -22.16
C TRP A 81 -4.30 35.15 -21.29
N ASP A 82 -3.23 34.97 -20.50
CA ASP A 82 -2.54 36.05 -19.81
C ASP A 82 -1.85 36.99 -20.82
N GLY A 83 -1.25 36.45 -21.88
CA GLY A 83 -0.68 37.22 -22.99
C GLY A 83 -1.73 38.05 -23.72
N VAL A 84 -2.84 37.45 -24.15
CA VAL A 84 -3.93 38.17 -24.83
C VAL A 84 -4.51 39.29 -23.96
N GLU A 85 -4.70 39.03 -22.66
CA GLU A 85 -5.21 40.04 -21.70
C GLU A 85 -4.23 41.21 -21.49
N SER A 86 -2.92 40.95 -21.60
CA SER A 86 -1.90 41.99 -21.49
C SER A 86 -1.89 42.96 -22.67
N GLU A 87 -2.35 42.50 -23.85
CA GLU A 87 -2.43 43.31 -25.07
C GLU A 87 -3.79 43.98 -25.24
N ARG A 88 -4.87 43.34 -24.79
CA ARG A 88 -6.24 43.87 -24.88
C ARG A 88 -7.18 43.30 -23.81
N SER A 89 -8.30 43.97 -23.59
CA SER A 89 -9.38 43.41 -22.78
C SER A 89 -9.95 42.12 -23.40
N LEU A 90 -10.24 41.14 -22.54
CA LEU A 90 -10.92 39.90 -22.93
C LEU A 90 -12.42 40.12 -23.08
N SER A 91 -13.02 39.45 -24.07
CA SER A 91 -14.47 39.34 -24.17
C SER A 91 -15.02 38.39 -23.09
N LYS A 92 -16.33 38.43 -22.83
CA LYS A 92 -16.96 37.55 -21.83
C LYS A 92 -16.70 36.06 -22.08
N GLY A 93 -16.72 35.63 -23.34
CA GLY A 93 -16.42 34.24 -23.71
C GLY A 93 -14.96 33.85 -23.45
N GLU A 94 -14.03 34.74 -23.78
CA GLU A 94 -12.59 34.52 -23.54
C GLU A 94 -12.25 34.52 -22.04
N THR A 95 -12.92 35.36 -21.25
CA THR A 95 -12.79 35.34 -19.79
C THR A 95 -13.22 34.00 -19.21
N GLU A 96 -14.29 33.40 -19.72
CA GLU A 96 -14.72 32.06 -19.27
C GLU A 96 -13.72 30.99 -19.71
N LEU A 97 -13.22 31.02 -20.95
CA LEU A 97 -12.18 30.09 -21.41
C LEU A 97 -10.89 30.19 -20.59
N LYS A 98 -10.48 31.41 -20.22
CA LYS A 98 -9.34 31.65 -19.33
C LYS A 98 -9.57 31.07 -17.95
N LYS A 99 -10.78 31.25 -17.40
CA LYS A 99 -11.18 30.69 -16.11
C LYS A 99 -11.16 29.16 -16.14
N GLU A 100 -11.71 28.54 -17.17
CA GLU A 100 -11.66 27.08 -17.39
C GLU A 100 -10.21 26.58 -17.50
N ALA A 101 -9.33 27.29 -18.22
CA ALA A 101 -7.92 26.94 -18.30
C ALA A 101 -7.22 27.00 -16.94
N LYS A 102 -7.51 28.05 -16.14
CA LYS A 102 -6.97 28.19 -14.77
C LYS A 102 -7.47 27.09 -13.84
N GLU A 103 -8.75 26.73 -13.91
CA GLU A 103 -9.33 25.63 -13.13
C GLU A 103 -8.74 24.28 -13.53
N SER A 104 -8.58 24.03 -14.84
CA SER A 104 -7.94 22.83 -15.38
C SER A 104 -6.48 22.73 -14.93
N PHE A 105 -5.70 23.81 -15.02
CA PHE A 105 -4.32 23.83 -14.54
C PHE A 105 -4.24 23.55 -13.03
N LYS A 106 -5.10 24.19 -12.22
CA LYS A 106 -5.18 23.94 -10.77
C LYS A 106 -5.46 22.47 -10.46
N LYS A 107 -6.37 21.83 -11.22
CA LYS A 107 -6.66 20.40 -11.10
C LYS A 107 -5.41 19.55 -11.36
N TRP A 108 -4.68 19.79 -12.45
CA TRP A 108 -3.47 19.00 -12.76
C TRP A 108 -2.35 19.19 -11.74
N VAL A 109 -2.16 20.42 -11.24
CA VAL A 109 -1.21 20.71 -10.16
C VAL A 109 -1.55 19.90 -8.91
N LEU A 110 -2.82 19.88 -8.50
CA LEU A 110 -3.27 19.11 -7.33
C LEU A 110 -3.02 17.59 -7.50
N MET A 111 -3.28 17.05 -8.69
CA MET A 111 -3.05 15.62 -8.97
C MET A 111 -1.56 15.28 -8.91
N ASP A 112 -0.71 16.12 -9.49
CA ASP A 112 0.75 16.00 -9.47
C ASP A 112 1.28 16.07 -8.03
N GLU A 113 0.78 17.01 -7.21
CA GLU A 113 1.12 17.12 -5.78
C GLU A 113 0.78 15.85 -5.00
N ILE A 114 -0.41 15.29 -5.18
CA ILE A 114 -0.83 14.05 -4.51
C ILE A 114 0.06 12.88 -4.95
N HIS A 115 0.34 12.76 -6.25
CA HIS A 115 1.22 11.74 -6.82
C HIS A 115 2.62 11.78 -6.17
N TRP A 116 3.25 12.95 -6.18
CA TRP A 116 4.60 13.11 -5.63
C TRP A 116 4.65 12.96 -4.11
N ARG A 117 3.64 13.41 -3.38
CA ARG A 117 3.54 13.14 -1.93
C ARG A 117 3.51 11.64 -1.67
N GLN A 118 2.62 10.91 -2.35
CA GLN A 118 2.48 9.47 -2.17
C GLN A 118 3.78 8.71 -2.54
N LEU A 119 4.49 9.17 -3.58
CA LEU A 119 5.79 8.59 -3.96
C LEU A 119 6.91 8.91 -2.97
N SER A 120 6.95 10.13 -2.43
CA SER A 120 7.99 10.57 -1.49
C SER A 120 7.91 9.86 -0.13
N ARG A 121 6.70 9.43 0.28
CA ARG A 121 6.42 8.81 1.61
C ARG A 121 6.78 9.73 2.79
N GLU A 122 6.75 11.03 2.60
CA GLU A 122 6.95 12.02 3.65
C GLU A 122 5.64 12.25 4.42
N LEU A 123 5.64 11.94 5.73
CA LEU A 123 4.45 11.93 6.60
C LEU A 123 4.15 13.29 7.27
N TRP A 124 5.11 14.21 7.25
CA TRP A 124 5.10 15.46 8.03
C TRP A 124 4.59 16.67 7.24
N LEU A 125 4.40 16.51 5.92
CA LEU A 125 3.87 17.54 5.03
C LEU A 125 2.35 17.38 4.90
N LYS A 126 1.61 18.47 5.06
CA LYS A 126 0.14 18.46 5.03
C LYS A 126 -0.39 18.55 3.59
N GLU A 127 -1.64 18.16 3.40
CA GLU A 127 -2.39 18.41 2.16
C GLU A 127 -2.38 19.91 1.81
N GLY A 128 -1.68 20.30 0.74
CA GLY A 128 -1.60 21.68 0.25
C GLY A 128 -0.20 22.31 0.19
N ASP A 129 0.86 21.60 0.60
CA ASP A 129 2.23 22.07 0.38
C ASP A 129 2.65 21.94 -1.09
N ARG A 130 3.23 23.01 -1.64
CA ARG A 130 3.63 23.08 -3.06
C ARG A 130 4.50 21.89 -3.45
N ASN A 131 4.26 21.30 -4.63
CA ASN A 131 5.20 20.35 -5.23
C ASN A 131 6.54 21.04 -5.53
N THR A 132 7.43 21.12 -4.54
CA THR A 132 8.76 21.67 -4.70
C THR A 132 9.71 20.57 -5.19
N GLY A 133 10.84 20.95 -5.81
CA GLY A 133 11.89 20.01 -6.18
C GLY A 133 12.42 19.14 -5.02
N PHE A 134 12.05 19.45 -3.77
CA PHE A 134 12.24 18.60 -2.61
C PHE A 134 11.62 17.20 -2.78
N PHE A 135 10.35 17.08 -3.20
CA PHE A 135 9.70 15.76 -3.32
C PHE A 135 10.39 14.88 -4.36
N HIS A 136 10.74 15.47 -5.50
CA HIS A 136 11.51 14.80 -6.55
C HIS A 136 12.89 14.36 -6.04
N ARG A 137 13.61 15.24 -5.34
CA ARG A 137 14.92 14.92 -4.74
C ARG A 137 14.80 13.81 -3.70
N MET A 138 13.79 13.85 -2.84
CA MET A 138 13.59 12.86 -1.79
C MET A 138 13.19 11.49 -2.36
N ALA A 139 12.28 11.45 -3.33
CA ALA A 139 11.91 10.23 -4.03
C ALA A 139 13.12 9.62 -4.77
N ASN A 140 13.95 10.45 -5.39
CA ASN A 140 15.18 10.01 -6.07
C ASN A 140 16.26 9.55 -5.08
N ALA A 141 16.45 10.26 -3.96
CA ALA A 141 17.38 9.87 -2.91
C ALA A 141 17.00 8.52 -2.30
N ARG A 142 15.71 8.31 -1.96
CA ARG A 142 15.20 7.01 -1.49
C ARG A 142 15.38 5.91 -2.53
N ARG A 143 15.13 6.19 -3.81
CA ARG A 143 15.34 5.22 -4.90
C ARG A 143 16.81 4.80 -4.99
N LYS A 144 17.73 5.76 -4.92
CA LYS A 144 19.17 5.50 -4.94
C LYS A 144 19.63 4.71 -3.71
N ASN A 145 19.15 5.09 -2.53
CA ASN A 145 19.54 4.44 -1.27
C ASN A 145 18.97 3.03 -1.12
N ASN A 146 17.83 2.74 -1.76
CA ASN A 146 17.19 1.42 -1.73
C ASN A 146 17.55 0.56 -2.97
N SER A 147 18.42 1.04 -3.87
CA SER A 147 18.94 0.20 -4.95
C SER A 147 19.93 -0.79 -4.36
N LEU A 148 19.76 -2.06 -4.67
CA LEU A 148 20.67 -3.12 -4.26
C LEU A 148 21.21 -3.79 -5.51
N ASP A 149 22.28 -3.21 -6.05
CA ASP A 149 22.89 -3.67 -7.29
C ASP A 149 23.92 -4.79 -7.02
N ILE A 150 24.56 -4.76 -5.85
CA ILE A 150 25.52 -5.76 -5.38
C ILE A 150 25.27 -6.05 -3.90
N VAL A 151 25.48 -7.29 -3.47
CA VAL A 151 25.36 -7.69 -2.05
C VAL A 151 26.33 -8.81 -1.72
N LYS A 152 26.87 -8.80 -0.52
CA LYS A 152 27.71 -9.87 0.01
C LYS A 152 26.83 -10.86 0.78
N ILE A 153 26.89 -12.14 0.42
CA ILE A 153 26.16 -13.23 1.08
C ILE A 153 27.18 -14.28 1.49
N ASN A 154 27.26 -14.60 2.78
CA ASN A 154 28.23 -15.54 3.35
C ASN A 154 29.68 -15.23 2.93
N GLY A 155 30.05 -13.96 2.88
CA GLY A 155 31.40 -13.53 2.52
C GLY A 155 31.66 -13.40 1.00
N VAL A 156 30.72 -13.81 0.13
CA VAL A 156 30.88 -13.79 -1.33
C VAL A 156 30.06 -12.66 -1.95
N TRP A 157 30.67 -11.92 -2.88
CA TRP A 157 29.99 -10.86 -3.62
C TRP A 157 29.09 -11.46 -4.69
N MET A 158 27.81 -11.07 -4.65
CA MET A 158 26.85 -11.28 -5.72
C MET A 158 26.74 -9.98 -6.50
N THR A 159 27.06 -10.01 -7.78
CA THR A 159 27.11 -8.82 -8.63
C THR A 159 26.13 -8.86 -9.80
N GLU A 160 25.71 -10.05 -10.21
CA GLU A 160 24.69 -10.21 -11.24
C GLU A 160 23.29 -10.20 -10.62
N GLU A 161 22.33 -9.55 -11.28
CA GLU A 161 20.96 -9.37 -10.75
C GLU A 161 20.28 -10.71 -10.38
N GLN A 162 20.50 -11.73 -11.20
CA GLN A 162 19.95 -13.07 -10.95
C GLN A 162 20.61 -13.74 -9.73
N GLU A 163 21.93 -13.63 -9.59
CA GLU A 163 22.68 -14.15 -8.44
C GLU A 163 22.26 -13.45 -7.14
N VAL A 164 22.12 -12.13 -7.17
CA VAL A 164 21.63 -11.33 -6.05
C VAL A 164 20.25 -11.82 -5.64
N ARG A 165 19.32 -11.98 -6.59
CA ARG A 165 17.95 -12.43 -6.31
C ARG A 165 17.91 -13.84 -5.74
N GLU A 166 18.57 -14.80 -6.38
CA GLU A 166 18.58 -16.19 -5.96
C GLU A 166 19.31 -16.36 -4.63
N GLY A 167 20.46 -15.70 -4.46
CA GLY A 167 21.22 -15.70 -3.21
C GLY A 167 20.40 -15.17 -2.04
N ILE A 168 19.66 -14.07 -2.21
CA ILE A 168 18.76 -13.53 -1.19
C ILE A 168 17.65 -14.53 -0.85
N VAL A 169 16.99 -15.10 -1.86
CA VAL A 169 15.91 -16.08 -1.64
C VAL A 169 16.42 -17.28 -0.87
N ASN A 170 17.56 -17.86 -1.28
CA ASN A 170 18.16 -19.01 -0.62
C ASN A 170 18.56 -18.69 0.83
N ALA A 171 19.17 -17.54 1.07
CA ALA A 171 19.56 -17.11 2.41
C ALA A 171 18.34 -16.99 3.34
N PHE A 172 17.25 -16.37 2.88
CA PHE A 172 16.03 -16.27 3.69
C PHE A 172 15.28 -17.60 3.82
N GLN A 173 15.27 -18.44 2.79
CA GLN A 173 14.72 -19.79 2.90
C GLN A 173 15.46 -20.59 3.97
N HIS A 174 16.80 -20.55 3.97
CA HIS A 174 17.59 -21.19 5.01
C HIS A 174 17.32 -20.59 6.39
N LEU A 175 17.28 -19.26 6.52
CA LEU A 175 17.04 -18.57 7.79
C LEU A 175 15.65 -18.87 8.39
N LEU A 176 14.64 -18.99 7.52
CA LEU A 176 13.24 -19.17 7.91
C LEU A 176 12.81 -20.65 7.92
N SER A 177 13.68 -21.58 7.50
CA SER A 177 13.41 -23.00 7.64
C SER A 177 13.60 -23.40 9.09
N GLU A 178 12.65 -24.16 9.63
CA GLU A 178 12.81 -24.71 10.97
C GLU A 178 13.92 -25.78 10.97
N GLU A 179 14.95 -25.59 11.79
CA GLU A 179 15.84 -26.70 12.13
C GLU A 179 15.16 -27.60 13.18
N PRO A 180 15.12 -28.92 12.97
CA PRO A 180 14.62 -29.87 13.97
C PRO A 180 15.63 -30.00 15.12
N GLY A 181 15.69 -28.98 15.97
CA GLY A 181 16.48 -28.94 17.21
C GLY A 181 15.61 -29.12 18.45
N SER A 182 16.23 -29.54 19.56
CA SER A 182 15.57 -29.57 20.88
C SER A 182 15.15 -28.16 21.28
N ARG A 183 13.84 -27.92 21.37
CA ARG A 183 13.28 -26.67 21.91
C ARG A 183 13.31 -26.74 23.43
N ALA A 184 13.60 -25.61 24.08
CA ALA A 184 13.54 -25.52 25.53
C ALA A 184 12.14 -25.96 26.00
N ASN A 185 12.08 -26.92 26.94
CA ASN A 185 10.82 -27.35 27.51
C ASN A 185 10.26 -26.22 28.38
N ILE A 186 9.06 -25.76 28.06
CA ILE A 186 8.32 -24.76 28.84
C ILE A 186 7.33 -25.41 29.82
N GLU A 187 7.23 -26.75 29.84
CA GLU A 187 6.47 -27.49 30.85
C GLU A 187 7.05 -27.21 32.24
N GLY A 188 6.16 -26.96 33.20
CA GLY A 188 6.51 -26.57 34.57
C GLY A 188 6.55 -25.05 34.82
N LEU A 189 6.49 -24.22 33.78
CA LEU A 189 6.32 -22.78 33.96
C LEU A 189 4.88 -22.43 34.35
N HIS A 190 4.71 -21.74 35.47
CA HIS A 190 3.43 -21.18 35.89
C HIS A 190 3.15 -19.86 35.14
N LEU A 191 2.60 -19.99 33.94
CA LEU A 191 2.14 -18.84 33.15
C LEU A 191 0.69 -18.50 33.49
N ASN A 192 0.37 -17.20 33.47
CA ASN A 192 -1.01 -16.74 33.53
C ASN A 192 -1.81 -17.31 32.34
N ARG A 193 -3.06 -17.68 32.60
CA ARG A 193 -3.95 -18.30 31.61
C ARG A 193 -5.30 -17.61 31.62
N LEU A 194 -5.91 -17.55 30.44
CA LEU A 194 -7.28 -17.10 30.30
C LEU A 194 -8.23 -18.09 30.97
N ASN A 195 -9.28 -17.56 31.60
CA ASN A 195 -10.40 -18.38 32.02
C ASN A 195 -11.29 -18.76 30.83
N SER A 196 -12.19 -19.71 31.03
CA SER A 196 -13.05 -20.23 29.95
C SER A 196 -13.93 -19.16 29.29
N SER A 197 -14.38 -18.15 30.05
CA SER A 197 -15.20 -17.07 29.48
C SER A 197 -14.39 -16.12 28.60
N GLU A 198 -13.17 -15.77 29.02
CA GLU A 198 -12.25 -14.93 28.23
C GLU A 198 -11.83 -15.62 26.95
N ALA A 199 -11.49 -16.92 27.02
CA ALA A 199 -11.15 -17.71 25.85
C ALA A 199 -12.31 -17.75 24.83
N LYS A 200 -13.55 -17.98 25.31
CA LYS A 200 -14.74 -18.02 24.46
C LYS A 200 -14.99 -16.71 23.71
N VAL A 201 -14.68 -15.56 24.31
CA VAL A 201 -14.83 -14.24 23.66
C VAL A 201 -13.87 -14.08 22.48
N LEU A 202 -12.67 -14.65 22.53
CA LEU A 202 -11.69 -14.60 21.43
C LEU A 202 -12.10 -15.44 20.22
N GLU A 203 -12.96 -16.43 20.42
CA GLU A 203 -13.42 -17.39 19.41
C GLU A 203 -14.77 -17.00 18.79
N LEU A 204 -15.32 -15.83 19.12
CA LEU A 204 -16.57 -15.38 18.52
C LEU A 204 -16.38 -15.06 17.02
N PRO A 205 -17.41 -15.27 16.18
CA PRO A 205 -17.39 -14.85 14.79
C PRO A 205 -17.15 -13.35 14.64
N PHE A 206 -16.50 -12.98 13.54
CA PHE A 206 -16.23 -11.58 13.26
C PHE A 206 -17.51 -10.80 12.97
N ILE A 207 -17.60 -9.57 13.49
CA ILE A 207 -18.72 -8.65 13.23
C ILE A 207 -18.32 -7.52 12.27
N GLU A 208 -19.31 -6.90 11.64
CA GLU A 208 -19.03 -5.85 10.65
C GLU A 208 -18.40 -4.62 11.30
N GLU A 209 -18.94 -4.19 12.44
CA GLU A 209 -18.53 -2.96 13.11
C GLU A 209 -17.06 -3.01 13.52
N GLU A 210 -16.56 -4.17 13.97
CA GLU A 210 -15.15 -4.32 14.33
C GLU A 210 -14.24 -4.32 13.10
N ILE A 211 -14.67 -4.93 11.99
CA ILE A 211 -13.90 -4.98 10.74
C ILE A 211 -13.83 -3.57 10.15
N HIS A 212 -14.96 -2.87 10.09
CA HIS A 212 -15.04 -1.50 9.59
C HIS A 212 -14.21 -0.53 10.44
N SER A 213 -14.33 -0.62 11.78
CA SER A 213 -13.55 0.22 12.69
C SER A 213 -12.05 -0.04 12.53
N ALA A 214 -11.65 -1.32 12.46
CA ALA A 214 -10.25 -1.70 12.23
C ALA A 214 -9.73 -1.13 10.90
N LEU A 215 -10.53 -1.21 9.83
CA LEU A 215 -10.17 -0.66 8.52
C LEU A 215 -9.98 0.86 8.57
N MET A 216 -10.87 1.59 9.26
CA MET A 216 -10.78 3.05 9.36
C MET A 216 -9.64 3.52 10.25
N GLU A 217 -9.22 2.72 11.25
CA GLU A 217 -8.03 2.99 12.07
C GLU A 217 -6.70 2.80 11.30
N MET A 218 -6.70 2.03 10.21
CA MET A 218 -5.46 1.71 9.50
C MET A 218 -4.91 2.91 8.73
N ASN A 219 -3.58 3.01 8.67
CA ASN A 219 -2.93 4.02 7.86
C ASN A 219 -3.05 3.67 6.37
N GLY A 220 -3.81 4.51 5.65
CA GLY A 220 -4.08 4.40 4.22
C GLY A 220 -2.82 4.35 3.34
N ASP A 221 -1.82 5.18 3.67
CA ASP A 221 -0.70 5.55 2.81
C ASP A 221 0.54 4.66 3.01
N LYS A 222 0.35 3.44 3.49
CA LYS A 222 1.43 2.45 3.57
C LYS A 222 1.73 1.85 2.18
N ALA A 223 2.91 1.26 2.06
CA ALA A 223 3.32 0.62 0.81
C ALA A 223 2.40 -0.59 0.49
N PRO A 224 1.89 -0.69 -0.75
CA PRO A 224 1.09 -1.83 -1.17
C PRO A 224 1.97 -3.05 -1.42
N ASN A 225 1.35 -4.21 -1.46
CA ASN A 225 1.94 -5.49 -1.85
C ASN A 225 1.98 -5.61 -3.42
N PRO A 226 2.19 -6.81 -3.99
CA PRO A 226 2.14 -7.04 -5.43
C PRO A 226 0.80 -6.76 -6.13
N ASP A 227 -0.32 -6.80 -5.40
CA ASP A 227 -1.62 -6.48 -5.99
C ASP A 227 -1.72 -4.99 -6.34
N GLY A 228 -1.04 -4.14 -5.55
CA GLY A 228 -0.89 -2.70 -5.78
C GLY A 228 -1.96 -1.83 -5.11
N PHE A 229 -2.97 -2.41 -4.46
CA PHE A 229 -4.01 -1.68 -3.74
C PHE A 229 -3.52 -1.27 -2.34
N THR A 230 -3.73 0.00 -2.00
CA THR A 230 -3.42 0.55 -0.68
C THR A 230 -4.61 0.39 0.26
N VAL A 231 -4.43 0.68 1.55
CA VAL A 231 -5.54 0.66 2.52
C VAL A 231 -6.56 1.76 2.21
N VAL A 232 -6.12 2.88 1.64
CA VAL A 232 -7.00 3.95 1.15
C VAL A 232 -8.05 3.44 0.17
N PHE A 233 -7.71 2.50 -0.72
CA PHE A 233 -8.69 1.92 -1.65
C PHE A 233 -9.84 1.23 -0.90
N TRP A 234 -9.50 0.40 0.08
CA TRP A 234 -10.49 -0.34 0.89
C TRP A 234 -11.34 0.60 1.74
N GLN A 235 -10.73 1.62 2.34
CA GLN A 235 -11.44 2.66 3.11
C GLN A 235 -12.41 3.44 2.21
N ALA A 236 -11.96 3.88 1.04
CA ALA A 236 -12.78 4.66 0.12
C ALA A 236 -13.89 3.83 -0.57
N GLY A 237 -13.69 2.51 -0.66
CA GLY A 237 -14.59 1.60 -1.35
C GLY A 237 -15.49 0.75 -0.45
N TRP A 238 -15.44 0.94 0.87
CA TRP A 238 -16.15 0.11 1.85
C TRP A 238 -17.59 -0.19 1.44
N ASP A 239 -18.36 0.83 1.05
CA ASP A 239 -19.78 0.73 0.67
C ASP A 239 -20.08 -0.23 -0.50
N PHE A 240 -19.08 -0.62 -1.30
CA PHE A 240 -19.28 -1.56 -2.41
C PHE A 240 -18.42 -2.82 -2.33
N VAL A 241 -17.46 -2.90 -1.39
CA VAL A 241 -16.61 -4.09 -1.18
C VAL A 241 -16.94 -4.83 0.12
N LYS A 242 -17.71 -4.20 1.02
CA LYS A 242 -18.03 -4.69 2.37
C LYS A 242 -18.48 -6.15 2.35
N GLU A 243 -19.48 -6.48 1.52
CA GLU A 243 -20.07 -7.82 1.52
C GLU A 243 -19.01 -8.90 1.21
N GLU A 244 -18.16 -8.67 0.21
CA GLU A 244 -17.09 -9.63 -0.09
C GLU A 244 -15.99 -9.68 0.97
N ILE A 245 -15.72 -8.56 1.67
CA ILE A 245 -14.82 -8.57 2.84
C ILE A 245 -15.42 -9.38 3.97
N MET A 246 -16.70 -9.20 4.29
CA MET A 246 -17.40 -9.98 5.32
C MET A 246 -17.36 -11.47 5.00
N ASP A 247 -17.62 -11.83 3.75
CA ASP A 247 -17.52 -13.21 3.27
C ASP A 247 -16.10 -13.79 3.41
N LEU A 248 -15.05 -12.99 3.18
CA LEU A 248 -13.66 -13.40 3.39
C LEU A 248 -13.38 -13.71 4.86
N PHE A 249 -13.83 -12.84 5.77
CA PHE A 249 -13.66 -13.04 7.21
C PHE A 249 -14.41 -14.28 7.69
N LYS A 250 -15.63 -14.51 7.18
CA LYS A 250 -16.40 -15.72 7.44
C LYS A 250 -15.69 -16.97 6.91
N GLU A 251 -15.20 -16.94 5.67
CA GLU A 251 -14.42 -18.05 5.10
C GLU A 251 -13.19 -18.36 5.95
N PHE A 252 -12.46 -17.33 6.40
CA PHE A 252 -11.29 -17.53 7.25
C PHE A 252 -11.66 -18.12 8.61
N TYR A 253 -12.75 -17.66 9.23
CA TYR A 253 -13.25 -18.20 10.49
C TYR A 253 -13.61 -19.69 10.37
N ASP A 254 -14.39 -20.05 9.35
CA ASP A 254 -14.87 -21.42 9.14
C ASP A 254 -13.75 -22.38 8.69
N GLN A 255 -12.89 -21.92 7.77
CA GLN A 255 -11.95 -22.78 7.04
C GLN A 255 -10.49 -22.61 7.47
N ARG A 256 -10.19 -21.67 8.38
CA ARG A 256 -8.85 -21.37 8.90
C ARG A 256 -7.83 -21.06 7.80
N SER A 257 -8.30 -20.68 6.62
CA SER A 257 -7.51 -20.52 5.41
C SER A 257 -8.21 -19.61 4.42
N PHE A 258 -7.42 -18.99 3.55
CA PHE A 258 -7.89 -18.22 2.40
C PHE A 258 -6.94 -18.43 1.22
N THR A 259 -7.34 -17.96 0.03
CA THR A 259 -6.56 -18.14 -1.20
C THR A 259 -5.14 -17.59 -1.06
N LYS A 260 -4.14 -18.43 -1.37
CA LYS A 260 -2.70 -18.12 -1.23
C LYS A 260 -2.27 -16.83 -1.92
N SER A 261 -2.92 -16.46 -3.03
CA SER A 261 -2.60 -15.23 -3.77
C SER A 261 -2.83 -13.95 -2.95
N LEU A 262 -3.76 -13.95 -2.00
CA LEU A 262 -3.96 -12.83 -1.06
C LEU A 262 -2.86 -12.74 0.00
N ASN A 263 -2.09 -13.82 0.19
CA ASN A 263 -0.93 -13.87 1.09
C ASN A 263 0.40 -13.62 0.36
N THR A 264 0.38 -13.37 -0.96
CA THR A 264 1.61 -13.06 -1.70
C THR A 264 2.16 -11.71 -1.25
N THR A 265 3.43 -11.68 -0.85
CA THR A 265 4.11 -10.48 -0.36
C THR A 265 5.38 -10.21 -1.14
N PHE A 266 5.75 -8.93 -1.28
CA PHE A 266 7.11 -8.58 -1.68
C PHE A 266 8.01 -8.53 -0.45
N LEU A 267 9.13 -9.22 -0.51
CA LEU A 267 10.23 -9.01 0.42
C LEU A 267 11.08 -7.84 -0.10
N VAL A 268 11.17 -6.77 0.67
CA VAL A 268 11.99 -5.60 0.34
C VAL A 268 13.10 -5.47 1.37
N LEU A 269 14.31 -5.24 0.90
CA LEU A 269 15.48 -5.01 1.74
C LEU A 269 15.68 -3.51 1.93
N ILE A 270 15.77 -3.08 3.19
CA ILE A 270 16.07 -1.68 3.55
C ILE A 270 17.41 -1.66 4.29
N PRO A 271 18.39 -0.85 3.85
CA PRO A 271 19.67 -0.77 4.52
C PRO A 271 19.53 -0.25 5.96
N LYS A 272 20.22 -0.88 6.91
CA LYS A 272 20.29 -0.47 8.33
C LYS A 272 21.20 0.75 8.54
N LYS A 273 22.21 0.89 7.68
CA LYS A 273 23.29 1.87 7.76
C LYS A 273 23.73 2.29 6.35
N GLY A 274 24.42 3.42 6.22
CA GLY A 274 25.07 3.81 4.97
C GLY A 274 26.20 2.85 4.61
N GLY A 275 26.42 2.61 3.32
CA GLY A 275 27.44 1.67 2.84
C GLY A 275 27.15 0.22 3.26
N ALA A 276 25.87 -0.19 3.25
CA ALA A 276 25.48 -1.57 3.53
C ALA A 276 25.99 -2.49 2.40
N GLU A 277 26.78 -3.50 2.76
CA GLU A 277 27.40 -4.42 1.81
C GLU A 277 26.95 -5.87 2.05
N ASP A 278 26.90 -6.30 3.31
CA ASP A 278 26.48 -7.65 3.68
C ASP A 278 24.95 -7.77 3.78
N LEU A 279 24.39 -8.94 3.45
CA LEU A 279 22.95 -9.19 3.59
C LEU A 279 22.44 -8.92 5.02
N GLY A 280 23.26 -9.18 6.04
CA GLY A 280 22.97 -8.87 7.44
C GLY A 280 22.82 -7.37 7.73
N ASP A 281 23.35 -6.49 6.87
CA ASP A 281 23.19 -5.04 6.97
C ASP A 281 21.83 -4.55 6.46
N PHE A 282 20.99 -5.43 5.92
CA PHE A 282 19.66 -5.12 5.45
C PHE A 282 18.58 -5.61 6.42
N ARG A 283 17.48 -4.86 6.52
CA ARG A 283 16.25 -5.29 7.16
C ARG A 283 15.30 -5.83 6.11
N PRO A 284 14.88 -7.10 6.19
CA PRO A 284 13.77 -7.58 5.39
C PRO A 284 12.46 -6.96 5.88
N ILE A 285 11.69 -6.41 4.94
CA ILE A 285 10.34 -5.89 5.17
C ILE A 285 9.39 -6.59 4.21
N SER A 286 8.40 -7.29 4.77
CA SER A 286 7.32 -7.91 4.00
C SER A 286 6.23 -6.88 3.70
N LEU A 287 6.02 -6.56 2.43
CA LEU A 287 4.92 -5.72 1.98
C LEU A 287 3.65 -6.56 1.87
N LEU A 288 2.89 -6.64 2.97
CA LEU A 288 1.65 -7.42 3.06
C LEU A 288 0.47 -6.71 2.38
N GLY A 289 -0.48 -7.49 1.86
CA GLY A 289 -1.69 -6.98 1.20
C GLY A 289 -2.66 -6.29 2.15
N GLY A 290 -3.50 -5.41 1.63
CA GLY A 290 -4.48 -4.66 2.42
C GLY A 290 -5.43 -5.57 3.21
N LEU A 291 -5.99 -6.58 2.54
CA LEU A 291 -6.90 -7.57 3.17
C LEU A 291 -6.21 -8.40 4.25
N TYR A 292 -4.97 -8.86 4.00
CA TYR A 292 -4.19 -9.58 5.01
C TYR A 292 -3.93 -8.71 6.25
N LYS A 293 -3.51 -7.46 6.03
CA LYS A 293 -3.27 -6.50 7.12
C LYS A 293 -4.55 -6.22 7.91
N LEU A 294 -5.69 -6.13 7.24
CA LEU A 294 -7.00 -5.94 7.88
C LEU A 294 -7.34 -7.13 8.77
N LEU A 295 -7.22 -8.36 8.25
CA LEU A 295 -7.43 -9.59 9.02
C LEU A 295 -6.53 -9.64 10.27
N ALA A 296 -5.23 -9.39 10.08
CA ALA A 296 -4.25 -9.39 11.18
C ALA A 296 -4.55 -8.30 12.23
N LYS A 297 -5.00 -7.12 11.79
CA LYS A 297 -5.37 -6.00 12.68
C LYS A 297 -6.62 -6.32 13.49
N VAL A 298 -7.64 -6.94 12.89
CA VAL A 298 -8.84 -7.41 13.61
C VAL A 298 -8.45 -8.45 14.66
N LEU A 299 -7.66 -9.47 14.28
CA LEU A 299 -7.17 -10.49 15.22
C LEU A 299 -6.35 -9.86 16.37
N ALA A 300 -5.45 -8.92 16.07
CA ALA A 300 -4.67 -8.22 17.09
C ALA A 300 -5.55 -7.40 18.02
N ASN A 301 -6.58 -6.72 17.48
CA ASN A 301 -7.55 -5.98 18.29
C ASN A 301 -8.38 -6.92 19.18
N THR A 302 -8.69 -8.13 18.72
CA THR A 302 -9.37 -9.16 19.52
C THR A 302 -8.48 -9.66 20.66
N LEU A 303 -7.23 -10.05 20.38
CA LEU A 303 -6.28 -10.49 21.41
C LEU A 303 -6.01 -9.40 22.45
N LYS A 304 -5.97 -8.14 22.03
CA LYS A 304 -5.75 -6.99 22.90
C LYS A 304 -6.75 -6.89 24.05
N LYS A 305 -7.96 -7.44 23.90
CA LYS A 305 -9.00 -7.44 24.94
C LYS A 305 -8.60 -8.22 26.20
N VAL A 306 -7.63 -9.15 26.08
CA VAL A 306 -7.24 -10.04 27.18
C VAL A 306 -5.73 -10.04 27.48
N LEU A 307 -4.92 -9.30 26.71
CA LEU A 307 -3.46 -9.30 26.86
C LEU A 307 -3.01 -8.93 28.27
N GLU A 308 -3.69 -7.99 28.93
CA GLU A 308 -3.36 -7.55 30.30
C GLU A 308 -3.47 -8.69 31.33
N ASN A 309 -4.27 -9.72 31.05
CA ASN A 309 -4.47 -10.84 31.98
C ASN A 309 -3.38 -11.91 31.85
N VAL A 310 -2.66 -11.94 30.73
CA VAL A 310 -1.69 -13.02 30.40
C VAL A 310 -0.25 -12.53 30.26
N VAL A 311 -0.04 -11.22 30.05
CA VAL A 311 1.28 -10.62 29.89
C VAL A 311 1.84 -10.16 31.25
N SER A 312 3.11 -10.46 31.52
CA SER A 312 3.78 -10.02 32.75
C SER A 312 3.80 -8.49 32.88
N VAL A 313 3.82 -8.00 34.13
CA VAL A 313 4.03 -6.58 34.43
C VAL A 313 5.35 -6.06 33.86
N ASP A 314 6.36 -6.92 33.73
CA ASP A 314 7.69 -6.59 33.23
C ASP A 314 7.76 -6.41 31.70
N GLN A 315 6.72 -6.84 30.97
CA GLN A 315 6.65 -6.65 29.52
C GLN A 315 6.24 -5.21 29.22
N ASN A 316 7.20 -4.41 28.75
CA ASN A 316 7.00 -3.00 28.44
C ASN A 316 6.93 -2.72 26.93
N ALA A 317 7.42 -3.63 26.07
CA ALA A 317 7.38 -3.43 24.63
C ALA A 317 6.07 -3.94 24.02
N PHE A 318 5.48 -3.16 23.12
CA PHE A 318 4.29 -3.50 22.32
C PHE A 318 3.01 -3.79 23.11
N VAL A 319 2.88 -3.25 24.33
CA VAL A 319 1.67 -3.31 25.17
C VAL A 319 1.04 -1.92 25.19
N ARG A 320 -0.30 -1.83 25.13
CA ARG A 320 -0.99 -0.53 25.14
C ARG A 320 -0.77 0.16 26.48
N GLY A 321 -0.32 1.42 26.46
CA GLY A 321 -0.24 2.26 27.66
C GLY A 321 0.97 1.99 28.56
N LYS A 322 1.95 1.21 28.08
CA LYS A 322 3.27 1.04 28.71
C LYS A 322 4.37 1.60 27.84
#